data_AF-A0A0Q0RWE1-F1
#
_entry.id   AF-A0A0Q0RWE1-F1
#
_cell.length_a   1.000
_cell.length_b   1.000
_cell.length_c   1.000
_cell.angle_alpha   90.00
_cell.angle_beta   90.00
_cell.angle_gamma   90.00
#
_symmetry.space_group_name_H-M   'P 1'
#
loop_
_entity.id
_entity.type
_entity.pdbx_description
1 polymer ?
#
loop_
_entity_poly.entity_id
_entity_poly.type
_entity_poly.pdbx_seq_one_letter_code
_entity_poly.pdbx_strand_id
1 'polypeptide(L)'
;MADLDLSNVPIASVMDGDKIGQIIIEKFTLKPFCEMCNSFDCIHVKYAMSFKQVRKNFIESVKRICHNCGHYNDNDANYCVHCGKKLAKSGDDKQ
;
A
#
# COMPACT_ATOMS: atom_id res chain seq x y z
N MET A 1 -1.51 6.50 23.80
CA MET A 1 -1.97 7.24 22.61
C MET A 1 -2.01 6.20 21.52
N ALA A 2 -3.18 5.92 20.94
CA ALA A 2 -3.31 4.83 19.98
C ALA A 2 -2.40 5.14 18.79
N ASP A 3 -1.36 4.33 18.63
CA ASP A 3 -0.59 4.22 17.40
C ASP A 3 -1.62 3.74 16.36
N LEU A 4 -2.31 4.70 15.73
CA LEU A 4 -3.10 4.43 14.54
C LEU A 4 -2.08 3.94 13.52
N ASP A 5 -1.86 2.63 13.51
CA ASP A 5 -1.04 1.96 12.51
C ASP A 5 -1.79 2.10 11.19
N LEU A 6 -1.62 3.28 10.58
CA LEU A 6 -2.09 3.67 9.25
C LEU A 6 -1.36 2.86 8.14
N SER A 7 -0.76 1.73 8.50
CA SER A 7 0.14 0.93 7.68
C SER A 7 -0.61 0.11 6.63
N ASN A 8 -1.84 -0.29 6.93
CA ASN A 8 -2.66 -1.05 6.00
C ASN A 8 -3.48 -0.09 5.16
N VAL A 9 -2.92 0.33 4.03
CA VAL A 9 -3.63 1.18 3.06
C VAL A 9 -4.50 0.30 2.17
N PRO A 10 -5.84 0.33 2.28
CA PRO A 10 -6.72 -0.48 1.44
C PRO A 10 -6.71 0.06 0.01
N ILE A 11 -6.54 -0.84 -0.96
CA ILE A 11 -6.55 -0.50 -2.40
C ILE A 11 -7.72 -1.11 -3.16
N ALA A 12 -8.33 -2.18 -2.62
CA ALA A 12 -9.52 -2.81 -3.17
C ALA A 12 -10.28 -3.58 -2.09
N SER A 13 -11.60 -3.74 -2.28
CA SER A 13 -12.41 -4.70 -1.52
C SER A 13 -12.64 -5.95 -2.37
N VAL A 14 -12.66 -7.10 -1.73
CA VAL A 14 -12.86 -8.41 -2.36
C VAL A 14 -13.96 -9.16 -1.63
N MET A 15 -14.66 -10.04 -2.34
CA MET A 15 -15.75 -10.84 -1.79
C MET A 15 -15.55 -12.31 -2.14
N ASP A 16 -15.78 -13.19 -1.17
CA ASP A 16 -15.78 -14.65 -1.33
C ASP A 16 -16.98 -15.24 -0.58
N GLY A 17 -18.04 -15.54 -1.32
CA GLY A 17 -19.36 -15.81 -0.76
C GLY A 17 -19.88 -14.62 0.05
N ASP A 18 -20.23 -14.85 1.32
CA ASP A 18 -20.72 -13.81 2.24
C ASP A 18 -19.59 -13.04 2.95
N LYS A 19 -18.32 -13.37 2.69
CA LYS A 19 -17.16 -12.72 3.33
C LYS A 19 -16.68 -11.55 2.50
N ILE A 20 -16.55 -10.39 3.15
CA ILE A 20 -15.93 -9.20 2.57
C ILE A 20 -14.53 -9.04 3.17
N GLY A 21 -13.53 -8.90 2.31
CA GLY A 21 -12.13 -8.67 2.69
C GLY A 21 -11.52 -7.47 1.97
N GLN A 22 -10.27 -7.15 2.32
CA GLN A 22 -9.52 -6.07 1.70
C GLN A 22 -8.23 -6.58 1.07
N ILE A 23 -7.86 -5.95 -0.05
CA ILE A 23 -6.50 -5.93 -0.54
C ILE A 23 -5.86 -4.67 0.02
N ILE A 24 -4.81 -4.85 0.81
CA ILE A 24 -4.03 -3.79 1.42
C ILE A 24 -2.63 -3.73 0.80
N ILE A 25 -1.91 -2.65 1.05
CA ILE A 25 -0.46 -2.60 0.81
C ILE A 25 0.24 -3.03 2.09
N GLU A 26 1.05 -4.08 2.01
CA GLU A 26 1.84 -4.52 3.16
C GLU A 26 3.04 -3.59 3.36
N LYS A 27 3.25 -3.17 4.62
CA LYS A 27 4.16 -2.10 5.05
C LYS A 27 5.63 -2.31 4.65
N PHE A 28 6.14 -3.53 4.76
CA PHE A 28 7.57 -3.81 4.60
C PHE A 28 7.95 -4.22 3.18
N THR A 29 7.09 -4.96 2.51
CA THR A 29 7.31 -5.47 1.15
C THR A 29 6.71 -4.58 0.09
N LEU A 30 5.80 -3.67 0.46
CA LEU A 30 5.04 -2.79 -0.44
C LEU A 30 4.33 -3.57 -1.54
N LYS A 31 3.86 -4.78 -1.20
CA LYS A 31 3.13 -5.66 -2.11
C LYS A 31 1.63 -5.65 -1.78
N PRO A 32 0.77 -5.85 -2.79
CA PRO A 32 -0.64 -6.09 -2.54
C PRO A 32 -0.81 -7.40 -1.76
N PHE A 33 -1.55 -7.34 -0.67
CA PHE A 33 -1.78 -8.46 0.23
C PHE A 33 -3.27 -8.60 0.49
N CYS A 34 -3.80 -9.82 0.37
CA CYS A 34 -5.18 -10.12 0.70
C CYS A 34 -5.26 -10.55 2.16
N GLU A 35 -5.90 -9.73 3.01
CA GLU A 35 -6.08 -10.05 4.43
C GLU A 35 -7.00 -11.25 4.63
N MET A 36 -7.97 -11.45 3.71
CA MET A 36 -8.91 -12.56 3.77
C MET A 36 -8.24 -13.92 3.49
N CYS A 37 -7.27 -13.96 2.57
CA CYS A 37 -6.56 -15.18 2.21
C CYS A 37 -5.20 -15.32 2.92
N ASN A 38 -4.77 -14.30 3.67
CA ASN A 38 -3.42 -14.19 4.23
C ASN A 38 -2.33 -14.50 3.19
N SER A 39 -2.44 -13.92 1.99
CA SER A 39 -1.58 -14.26 0.85
C SER A 39 -1.32 -13.05 -0.06
N PHE A 40 -0.08 -12.96 -0.55
CA PHE A 40 0.34 -12.04 -1.60
C PHE A 40 0.01 -12.54 -3.01
N ASP A 41 -0.27 -13.85 -3.16
CA ASP A 41 -0.54 -14.48 -4.45
C ASP A 41 -1.78 -15.38 -4.36
N CYS A 42 -2.95 -14.77 -4.46
CA CYS A 42 -4.23 -15.49 -4.55
C CYS A 42 -5.07 -14.95 -5.70
N ILE A 43 -6.18 -15.63 -6.01
CA ILE A 43 -7.12 -15.19 -7.06
C ILE A 43 -7.61 -13.76 -6.79
N HIS A 44 -7.86 -13.40 -5.54
CA HIS A 44 -8.31 -12.06 -5.15
C HIS A 44 -7.25 -10.98 -5.45
N VAL A 45 -5.97 -11.24 -5.16
CA VAL A 45 -4.88 -10.30 -5.50
C VAL A 45 -4.74 -10.19 -7.02
N LYS A 46 -4.66 -11.32 -7.74
CA LYS A 46 -4.51 -11.33 -9.21
C LYS A 46 -5.67 -10.62 -9.89
N TYR A 47 -6.89 -10.89 -9.45
CA TYR A 47 -8.10 -10.27 -9.98
C TYR A 47 -8.14 -8.77 -9.67
N ALA A 48 -7.93 -8.37 -8.41
CA ALA A 48 -7.88 -6.95 -8.04
C ALA A 48 -6.82 -6.18 -8.85
N MET A 49 -5.62 -6.74 -8.98
CA MET A 49 -4.52 -6.12 -9.74
C MET A 49 -4.70 -6.15 -11.26
N SER A 50 -5.68 -6.90 -11.79
CA SER A 50 -6.03 -6.82 -13.22
C SER A 50 -6.70 -5.48 -13.57
N PHE A 51 -7.41 -4.87 -12.62
CA PHE A 51 -8.10 -3.61 -12.82
C PHE A 51 -7.12 -2.43 -12.88
N LYS A 52 -7.21 -1.65 -13.96
CA LYS A 52 -6.36 -0.47 -14.18
C LYS A 52 -6.46 0.53 -13.01
N GLN A 53 -7.67 0.77 -12.49
CA GLN A 53 -7.89 1.70 -11.39
C GLN A 53 -7.22 1.23 -10.10
N VAL A 54 -7.33 -0.06 -9.76
CA VAL A 54 -6.69 -0.62 -8.56
C VAL A 54 -5.17 -0.52 -8.68
N ARG A 55 -4.60 -0.84 -9.85
CA ARG A 55 -3.15 -0.64 -10.11
C ARG A 55 -2.72 0.80 -9.94
N LYS A 56 -3.53 1.76 -10.43
CA LYS A 56 -3.25 3.19 -10.25
C LYS A 56 -3.26 3.57 -8.76
N ASN A 57 -4.29 3.17 -8.02
CA ASN A 57 -4.41 3.42 -6.59
C ASN A 57 -3.23 2.84 -5.80
N PHE A 58 -2.78 1.63 -6.17
CA PHE A 58 -1.60 0.99 -5.59
C PHE A 58 -0.34 1.84 -5.81
N ILE A 59 -0.05 2.23 -7.04
CA ILE A 59 1.14 3.05 -7.38
C ILE A 59 1.10 4.40 -6.66
N GLU A 60 -0.05 5.08 -6.62
CA GLU A 60 -0.20 6.38 -5.94
C GLU A 60 -0.06 6.26 -4.42
N SER A 61 -0.47 5.15 -3.84
CA SER A 61 -0.36 4.90 -2.41
C SER A 61 1.05 4.49 -2.00
N VAL A 62 1.72 3.63 -2.77
CA VAL A 62 3.11 3.22 -2.50
C VAL A 62 4.06 4.43 -2.46
N LYS A 63 3.87 5.44 -3.34
CA LYS A 63 4.69 6.67 -3.33
C LYS A 63 4.61 7.46 -2.03
N ARG A 64 3.48 7.33 -1.31
CA ARG A 64 3.24 8.00 -0.03
C ARG A 64 3.80 7.21 1.15
N ILE A 65 4.09 5.93 0.96
CA ILE A 65 4.64 5.08 2.02
C ILE A 65 6.15 5.29 2.10
N CYS A 66 6.63 5.57 3.30
CA CYS A 66 8.06 5.67 3.55
C CYS A 66 8.70 4.29 3.50
N HIS A 67 9.56 4.05 2.51
CA HIS A 67 10.31 2.79 2.37
C HIS A 67 11.24 2.46 3.55
N ASN A 68 11.50 3.42 4.44
CA ASN A 68 12.36 3.21 5.61
C ASN A 68 11.60 2.80 6.88
N CYS A 69 10.38 3.31 7.08
CA CYS A 69 9.63 3.07 8.33
C CYS A 69 8.18 2.62 8.11
N GLY A 70 7.72 2.62 6.87
CA GLY A 70 6.36 2.23 6.50
C GLY A 70 5.27 3.25 6.82
N HIS A 71 5.63 4.44 7.32
CA HIS A 71 4.65 5.49 7.60
C HIS A 71 4.07 6.05 6.30
N TYR A 72 2.75 6.21 6.24
CA TYR A 72 2.05 6.82 5.12
C TYR A 72 2.06 8.35 5.25
N ASN A 73 2.43 9.06 4.19
CA ASN A 73 2.61 10.50 4.21
C ASN A 73 1.66 11.19 3.22
N ASP A 74 1.47 12.49 3.39
CA ASP A 74 0.69 13.30 2.46
C ASP A 74 1.29 13.30 1.04
N ASN A 75 0.45 13.56 0.03
CA ASN A 75 0.86 13.56 -1.38
C ASN A 75 2.00 14.55 -1.68
N ASP A 76 2.06 15.65 -0.94
CA ASP A 76 3.02 16.72 -1.17
C ASP A 76 4.30 16.61 -0.31
N ALA A 77 4.37 15.60 0.56
CA ALA A 77 5.51 15.41 1.46
C ALA A 77 6.81 15.10 0.68
N ASN A 78 7.86 15.85 0.97
CA ASN A 78 9.22 15.59 0.45
C ASN A 78 10.02 14.66 1.38
N TYR A 79 9.70 14.68 2.67
CA TYR A 79 10.34 13.92 3.73
C TYR A 79 9.27 13.23 4.57
N CYS A 80 9.61 12.07 5.11
CA CYS A 80 8.72 11.34 5.99
C CYS A 80 8.53 12.10 7.31
N VAL A 81 7.28 12.38 7.67
CA VAL A 81 6.96 13.12 8.91
C VAL A 81 7.32 12.33 10.18
N HIS A 82 7.40 11.01 10.07
CA HIS A 82 7.68 10.12 11.19
C HIS A 82 9.18 9.88 11.42
N CYS A 83 9.97 9.67 10.35
CA CYS A 83 11.39 9.31 10.48
C CYS A 83 12.38 10.30 9.84
N GLY A 84 11.89 11.36 9.19
CA GLY A 84 12.72 12.40 8.56
C GLY A 84 13.42 11.99 7.26
N LYS A 85 13.34 10.73 6.81
CA LYS A 85 13.97 10.31 5.55
C LYS A 85 13.24 10.88 4.33
N LYS A 86 14.01 11.26 3.29
CA LYS A 86 13.46 11.72 1.99
C LYS A 86 12.57 10.63 1.39
N LEU A 87 11.39 11.01 0.90
CA LEU A 87 10.49 10.10 0.19
C LEU A 87 10.96 9.98 -1.27
N ALA A 88 10.96 8.76 -1.80
CA ALA A 88 11.30 8.51 -3.20
C ALA A 88 10.17 9.03 -4.09
N LYS A 89 10.32 10.24 -4.63
CA LYS A 89 9.46 10.72 -5.70
C LYS A 89 9.83 9.95 -6.98
N SER A 90 8.82 9.55 -7.74
CA SER A 90 9.02 8.87 -9.03
C SER A 90 9.85 9.77 -9.95
N GLY A 91 11.15 9.52 -10.05
CA GLY A 91 12.09 10.32 -10.83
C GLY A 91 13.49 10.49 -10.24
N ASP A 92 13.77 10.09 -9.00
CA ASP A 92 15.15 10.13 -8.45
C ASP A 92 15.88 8.81 -8.75
N ASP A 93 16.13 8.57 -10.04
CA ASP A 93 17.24 7.75 -10.51
C ASP A 93 18.50 8.61 -10.38
N LYS A 94 19.34 8.33 -9.37
CA LYS A 94 20.81 8.42 -9.42
C LYS A 94 21.43 8.27 -8.04
N GLN A 95 22.14 7.15 -7.87
CA GLN A 95 23.60 7.19 -7.71
C GLN A 95 24.22 5.88 -8.18
#